data_AF-A0A2D8X1P9-F1
#
_entry.id   AF-A0A2D8X1P9-F1
#
_cell.length_a   1.000
_cell.length_b   1.000
_cell.length_c   1.000
_cell.angle_alpha   90.00
_cell.angle_beta   90.00
_cell.angle_gamma   90.00
#
_symmetry.space_group_name_H-M   'P 1'
#
loop_
_entity.id
_entity.type
_entity.pdbx_description
1 polymer ?
#
loop_
_entity_poly.entity_id
_entity_poly.type
_entity_poly.pdbx_seq_one_letter_code
_entity_poly.pdbx_strand_id
1 'polypeptide(L)'
;MKKALIASTALVLTAGVAAADVTISGYGRTGVIYYENDTGENETDVISRLRMNIDAATSTDQGVDFGARFRIQWDQNSDDAGKLNAGKLWVKSNGLTVEVGNTETAMDSSGLIYATELGSYDRSVGFSGVVGNFFAYDADPYGNSDNDT
;
A
#
# COMPACT_ATOMS: atom_id res chain seq x y z
N MET A 1 20.97 -29.11 -26.21
CA MET A 1 20.89 -29.15 -24.74
C MET A 1 19.66 -28.36 -24.29
N LYS A 2 18.59 -29.04 -23.87
CA LYS A 2 17.39 -28.40 -23.30
C LYS A 2 17.66 -28.12 -21.83
N LYS A 3 17.64 -26.86 -21.41
CA LYS A 3 17.59 -26.50 -19.98
C LYS A 3 16.11 -26.38 -19.61
N ALA A 4 15.60 -27.34 -18.87
CA ALA A 4 14.30 -27.24 -18.23
C ALA A 4 14.42 -26.22 -17.07
N LEU A 5 13.52 -25.25 -17.05
CA LEU A 5 13.43 -24.27 -15.97
C LEU A 5 12.56 -24.86 -14.86
N ILE A 6 13.19 -25.28 -13.76
CA ILE A 6 12.51 -25.65 -12.52
C ILE A 6 12.36 -24.35 -11.70
N ALA A 7 11.25 -23.64 -11.88
CA ALA A 7 10.96 -22.41 -11.10
C ALA A 7 9.45 -22.21 -10.83
N SER A 8 8.67 -23.30 -10.73
CA SER A 8 7.23 -23.21 -10.42
C SER A 8 6.79 -24.08 -9.24
N THR A 9 7.73 -24.55 -8.41
CA THR A 9 7.45 -25.42 -7.26
C THR A 9 7.98 -24.85 -5.94
N ALA A 10 7.54 -23.64 -5.58
CA ALA A 10 7.57 -23.12 -4.22
C ALA A 10 6.32 -22.25 -4.06
N LEU A 11 5.30 -22.55 -3.26
CA LEU A 11 5.24 -23.26 -1.99
C LEU A 11 3.79 -23.81 -1.84
N VAL A 12 3.61 -25.12 -2.03
CA VAL A 12 2.37 -25.80 -1.60
C VAL A 12 2.54 -26.10 -0.11
N LEU A 13 2.02 -25.23 0.74
CA LEU A 13 1.72 -25.55 2.14
C LEU A 13 0.25 -25.92 2.22
N THR A 14 0.00 -27.22 2.34
CA THR A 14 -1.31 -27.79 2.63
C THR A 14 -1.90 -27.19 3.90
N ALA A 15 -3.06 -26.55 3.81
CA ALA A 15 -4.04 -26.45 4.90
C ALA A 15 -5.44 -26.57 4.28
N GLY A 16 -6.27 -27.47 4.85
CA GLY A 16 -7.46 -28.03 4.21
C GLY A 16 -8.51 -27.04 3.69
N VAL A 17 -9.23 -27.46 2.65
CA VAL A 17 -10.56 -27.01 2.19
C VAL A 17 -10.95 -25.59 2.65
N ALA A 18 -10.81 -24.61 1.73
CA ALA A 18 -11.04 -23.16 1.88
C ALA A 18 -9.81 -22.32 2.33
N ALA A 19 -8.61 -22.64 1.85
CA ALA A 19 -7.46 -21.75 2.00
C ALA A 19 -7.63 -20.53 1.06
N ALA A 20 -7.68 -19.32 1.63
CA ALA A 20 -7.57 -18.08 0.86
C ALA A 20 -6.19 -18.01 0.17
N ASP A 21 -6.15 -17.52 -1.06
CA ASP A 21 -4.91 -17.24 -1.76
C ASP A 21 -4.24 -16.03 -1.10
N VAL A 22 -3.05 -16.25 -0.52
CA VAL A 22 -2.25 -15.20 0.10
C VAL A 22 -1.07 -14.86 -0.82
N THR A 23 -0.99 -13.60 -1.23
CA THR A 23 0.09 -13.06 -2.06
C THR A 23 0.86 -12.01 -1.29
N ILE A 24 2.18 -12.14 -1.31
CA ILE A 24 3.09 -11.10 -0.81
C ILE A 24 3.71 -10.40 -2.02
N SER A 25 3.54 -9.09 -2.09
CA SER A 25 4.08 -8.25 -3.17
C SER A 25 4.79 -7.02 -2.59
N GLY A 26 5.59 -6.31 -3.38
CA GLY A 26 6.29 -5.15 -2.86
C GLY A 26 7.37 -4.61 -3.78
N TYR A 27 8.04 -3.56 -3.30
CA TYR A 27 9.22 -3.00 -3.94
C TYR A 27 10.12 -2.32 -2.91
N GLY A 28 11.38 -2.14 -3.29
CA GLY A 28 12.31 -1.23 -2.63
C GLY A 28 12.78 -0.18 -3.62
N ARG A 29 12.97 1.06 -3.14
CA ARG A 29 13.59 2.14 -3.91
C ARG A 29 14.57 2.90 -3.03
N THR A 30 15.63 3.40 -3.65
CA THR A 30 16.65 4.23 -2.99
C THR A 30 17.21 5.24 -3.99
N GLY A 31 17.66 6.38 -3.51
CA GLY A 31 18.23 7.43 -4.33
C GLY A 31 18.73 8.59 -3.48
N VAL A 32 19.07 9.68 -4.16
CA VAL A 32 19.56 10.90 -3.54
C VAL A 32 18.59 12.02 -3.90
N ILE A 33 18.18 12.79 -2.90
CA ILE A 33 17.37 13.99 -3.07
C ILE A 33 18.20 15.23 -2.74
N TYR A 34 18.00 16.30 -3.50
CA TYR A 34 18.66 17.58 -3.29
C TYR A 34 17.61 18.68 -3.15
N TYR A 35 17.67 19.43 -2.05
CA TYR A 35 16.87 20.61 -1.80
C TYR A 35 17.78 21.80 -1.54
N GLU A 36 17.73 22.79 -2.44
CA GLU A 36 18.52 24.02 -2.31
C GLU A 36 17.98 24.87 -1.14
N ASN A 37 18.88 25.34 -0.26
CA ASN A 37 18.57 26.16 0.90
C ASN A 37 17.67 25.48 1.96
N ASP A 38 17.75 24.16 2.12
CA ASP A 38 17.03 23.48 3.20
C ASP A 38 17.62 23.87 4.57
N THR A 39 16.85 24.61 5.36
CA THR A 39 17.35 25.22 6.59
C THR A 39 17.39 24.20 7.73
N GLY A 40 18.59 23.79 8.13
CA GLY A 40 18.81 22.94 9.31
C GLY A 40 19.04 21.46 9.03
N GLU A 41 19.06 21.07 7.75
CA GLU A 41 19.30 19.71 7.26
C GLU A 41 20.47 19.71 6.25
N ASN A 42 20.94 18.54 5.82
CA ASN A 42 21.85 18.48 4.68
C ASN A 42 21.06 18.75 3.40
N GLU A 43 21.54 19.66 2.53
CA GLU A 43 20.88 19.91 1.24
C GLU A 43 20.82 18.67 0.33
N THR A 44 21.62 17.64 0.62
CA THR A 44 21.65 16.37 -0.11
C THR A 44 21.46 15.21 0.85
N ASP A 45 20.42 14.41 0.63
CA ASP A 45 20.10 13.27 1.47
C ASP A 45 19.93 11.98 0.66
N VAL A 46 20.33 10.86 1.27
CA VAL A 46 19.95 9.55 0.77
C VAL A 46 18.54 9.25 1.26
N ILE A 47 17.64 8.94 0.35
CA ILE A 47 16.26 8.59 0.66
C ILE A 47 15.93 7.20 0.14
N SER A 48 15.29 6.39 0.99
CA SER A 48 14.95 5.00 0.70
C SER A 48 13.55 4.67 1.19
N ARG A 49 12.86 3.77 0.49
CA ARG A 49 11.59 3.18 0.90
C ARG A 49 11.61 1.68 0.65
N LEU A 50 11.10 0.92 1.60
CA LEU A 50 10.75 -0.48 1.45
C LEU A 50 9.25 -0.62 1.67
N ARG A 51 8.54 -1.24 0.73
CA ARG A 51 7.10 -1.48 0.82
C ARG A 51 6.80 -2.93 0.53
N MET A 52 6.01 -3.54 1.40
CA MET A 52 5.45 -4.88 1.22
C MET A 52 3.94 -4.83 1.42
N ASN A 53 3.18 -5.42 0.51
CA ASN A 53 1.75 -5.66 0.66
C ASN A 53 1.52 -7.14 0.91
N ILE A 54 0.59 -7.43 1.81
CA ILE A 54 0.09 -8.76 2.10
C ILE A 54 -1.37 -8.75 1.70
N ASP A 55 -1.69 -9.47 0.64
CA ASP A 55 -3.02 -9.55 0.06
C ASP A 55 -3.56 -10.97 0.27
N ALA A 56 -4.77 -11.08 0.82
CA ALA A 56 -5.48 -12.35 0.93
C ALA A 56 -6.79 -12.26 0.16
N ALA A 57 -7.13 -13.28 -0.62
CA ALA A 57 -8.39 -13.32 -1.35
C ALA A 57 -9.00 -14.73 -1.35
N THR A 58 -10.33 -14.81 -1.41
CA THR A 58 -11.06 -16.06 -1.59
C THR A 58 -12.27 -15.82 -2.48
N SER A 59 -12.52 -16.77 -3.38
CA SER A 59 -13.63 -16.72 -4.33
C SER A 59 -14.70 -17.73 -3.92
N THR A 60 -15.96 -17.33 -4.06
CA THR A 60 -17.12 -18.19 -3.84
C THR A 60 -17.68 -18.71 -5.16
N ASP A 61 -18.38 -19.84 -5.10
CA ASP A 61 -19.08 -20.44 -6.26
C ASP A 61 -20.17 -19.53 -6.86
N GLN A 62 -20.59 -18.50 -6.10
CA GLN A 62 -21.56 -17.49 -6.54
C GLN A 62 -20.92 -16.34 -7.33
N GLY A 63 -19.61 -16.40 -7.61
CA GLY A 63 -18.89 -15.34 -8.32
C GLY A 63 -18.68 -14.08 -7.48
N VAL A 64 -18.67 -14.22 -6.15
CA VAL A 64 -18.30 -13.16 -5.21
C VAL A 64 -16.90 -13.44 -4.70
N ASP A 65 -16.03 -12.44 -4.83
CA ASP A 65 -14.67 -12.45 -4.30
C ASP A 65 -14.61 -11.63 -3.02
N PHE A 66 -14.02 -12.19 -1.99
CA PHE A 66 -13.68 -11.50 -0.74
C PHE A 66 -12.18 -11.34 -0.67
N GLY A 67 -11.72 -10.21 -0.14
CA GLY A 67 -10.30 -10.08 0.16
C GLY A 67 -9.98 -9.07 1.24
N ALA A 68 -8.71 -9.10 1.62
CA ALA A 68 -8.13 -8.25 2.64
C ALA A 68 -6.72 -7.83 2.23
N ARG A 69 -6.30 -6.65 2.69
CA ARG A 69 -4.93 -6.16 2.51
C ARG A 69 -4.38 -5.57 3.80
N PHE A 70 -3.12 -5.88 4.05
CA PHE A 70 -2.23 -5.09 4.90
C PHE A 70 -1.02 -4.61 4.11
N ARG A 71 -0.39 -3.54 4.58
CA ARG A 71 0.88 -3.02 4.09
C ARG A 71 1.84 -2.83 5.24
N ILE A 72 3.10 -3.14 4.98
CA ILE A 72 4.24 -2.72 5.77
C ILE A 72 5.06 -1.76 4.91
N GLN A 73 5.36 -0.58 5.44
CA GLN A 73 6.18 0.40 4.75
C GLN A 73 7.16 1.05 5.70
N TRP A 74 8.44 1.02 5.32
CA TRP A 74 9.49 1.78 5.97
C TRP A 74 10.01 2.86 5.04
N ASP A 75 10.25 4.03 5.61
CA ASP A 75 10.78 5.22 4.95
C ASP A 75 12.01 5.74 5.68
N GLN A 76 13.08 6.02 4.93
CA GLN A 76 14.28 6.69 5.44
C GLN A 76 13.90 8.07 5.96
N ASN A 77 14.46 8.45 7.12
CA ASN A 77 14.18 9.70 7.83
C ASN A 77 12.72 9.83 8.32
N SER A 78 11.96 8.73 8.37
CA SER A 78 10.69 8.67 9.09
C SER A 78 10.89 8.16 10.52
N ASP A 79 10.08 8.65 11.46
CA ASP A 79 10.01 8.12 12.83
C ASP A 79 9.37 6.71 12.87
N ASP A 80 8.72 6.28 11.78
CA ASP A 80 8.08 4.96 11.70
C ASP A 80 9.02 3.86 11.22
N ALA A 81 9.21 2.87 12.10
CA ALA A 81 10.11 1.73 11.91
C ALA A 81 9.57 0.62 11.00
N GLY A 82 8.69 0.91 10.04
CA GLY A 82 8.11 -0.14 9.18
C GLY A 82 7.03 -0.95 9.88
N LYS A 83 5.93 -0.32 10.27
CA LYS A 83 4.81 -0.97 10.96
C LYS A 83 3.76 -1.49 9.97
N LEU A 84 2.90 -2.38 10.45
CA LEU A 84 1.68 -2.78 9.74
C LEU A 84 0.67 -1.63 9.79
N ASN A 85 0.11 -1.27 8.63
CA ASN A 85 -0.96 -0.29 8.54
C ASN A 85 -2.30 -0.85 9.07
N ALA A 86 -3.32 0.01 9.13
CA ALA A 86 -4.69 -0.44 9.35
C ALA A 86 -5.18 -1.33 8.20
N GLY A 87 -6.01 -2.34 8.52
CA GLY A 87 -6.49 -3.33 7.56
C GLY A 87 -7.54 -2.78 6.60
N LYS A 88 -7.50 -3.26 5.35
CA LYS A 88 -8.55 -3.06 4.35
C LYS A 88 -9.25 -4.37 4.07
N LEU A 89 -10.59 -4.35 4.00
CA LEU A 89 -11.41 -5.44 3.48
C LEU A 89 -12.09 -5.00 2.19
N TRP A 90 -12.36 -5.95 1.30
CA TRP A 90 -13.12 -5.68 0.09
C TRP A 90 -13.97 -6.88 -0.32
N VAL A 91 -15.08 -6.57 -0.99
CA VAL A 91 -15.97 -7.54 -1.64
C VAL A 91 -16.16 -7.11 -3.08
N LYS A 92 -16.02 -8.04 -4.02
CA LYS A 92 -16.19 -7.79 -5.44
C LYS A 92 -17.18 -8.76 -6.06
N SER A 93 -18.11 -8.22 -6.85
CA SER A 93 -19.07 -9.02 -7.60
C SER A 93 -19.50 -8.24 -8.84
N ASN A 94 -19.46 -8.88 -10.02
CA ASN A 94 -19.94 -8.32 -11.29
C ASN A 94 -19.41 -6.91 -11.63
N GLY A 95 -18.16 -6.61 -11.26
CA GLY A 95 -17.52 -5.31 -11.50
C GLY A 95 -17.81 -4.24 -10.44
N LEU A 96 -18.73 -4.47 -9.51
CA LEU A 96 -18.87 -3.67 -8.30
C LEU A 96 -17.83 -4.12 -7.27
N THR A 97 -17.12 -3.16 -6.68
CA THR A 97 -16.22 -3.39 -5.54
C THR A 97 -16.65 -2.50 -4.38
N VAL A 98 -16.84 -3.09 -3.21
CA VAL A 98 -17.10 -2.38 -1.95
C VAL A 98 -15.91 -2.61 -1.05
N GLU A 99 -15.30 -1.54 -0.55
CA GLU A 99 -14.15 -1.59 0.34
C GLU A 99 -14.51 -1.01 1.72
N VAL A 100 -13.91 -1.53 2.79
CA VAL A 100 -14.17 -1.13 4.17
C VAL A 100 -12.87 -1.08 4.97
N GLY A 101 -12.77 -0.12 5.90
CA GLY A 101 -11.59 0.11 6.73
C GLY A 101 -10.63 1.09 6.07
N ASN A 102 -9.38 0.67 5.90
CA ASN A 102 -8.33 1.51 5.33
C ASN A 102 -8.41 1.60 3.80
N THR A 103 -9.37 2.37 3.31
CA THR A 103 -9.75 2.47 1.90
C THR A 103 -9.15 3.67 1.18
N GLU A 104 -8.89 3.52 -0.11
CA GLU A 104 -8.49 4.60 -1.00
C GLU A 104 -9.69 5.53 -1.28
N THR A 105 -9.44 6.83 -1.35
CA THR A 105 -10.49 7.80 -1.65
C THR A 105 -10.80 7.84 -3.15
N ALA A 106 -12.00 8.28 -3.52
CA ALA A 106 -12.38 8.48 -4.92
C ALA A 106 -11.46 9.47 -5.66
N MET A 107 -10.84 10.40 -4.91
CA MET A 107 -9.94 11.40 -5.47
C MET A 107 -8.55 10.81 -5.73
N ASP A 108 -8.01 10.04 -4.78
CA ASP A 108 -6.70 9.39 -4.91
C ASP A 108 -6.71 8.25 -5.96
N SER A 109 -7.85 7.60 -6.14
CA SER A 109 -8.03 6.54 -7.16
C SER A 109 -8.43 7.06 -8.55
N SER A 110 -8.63 8.37 -8.72
CA SER A 110 -9.08 8.94 -10.00
C SER A 110 -7.94 9.07 -11.00
N GLY A 111 -8.03 8.34 -12.12
CA GLY A 111 -7.04 8.37 -13.19
C GLY A 111 -6.81 9.74 -13.85
N LEU A 112 -7.79 10.65 -13.74
CA LEU A 112 -7.75 11.99 -14.34
C LEU A 112 -7.15 13.04 -13.40
N ILE A 113 -7.04 12.71 -12.11
CA ILE A 113 -6.54 13.58 -11.04
C ILE A 113 -5.38 12.89 -10.31
N TYR A 114 -4.75 11.88 -10.93
CA TYR A 114 -3.59 11.18 -10.37
C TYR A 114 -2.70 12.23 -9.74
N ALA A 115 -2.51 12.11 -8.43
CA ALA A 115 -1.80 13.07 -7.62
C ALA A 115 -0.59 13.54 -8.43
N THR A 116 -0.45 14.85 -8.62
CA THR A 116 0.71 15.49 -9.25
C THR A 116 1.99 15.18 -8.44
N GLU A 117 2.35 13.91 -8.33
CA GLU A 117 3.55 13.38 -7.69
C GLU A 117 4.71 13.93 -8.50
N LEU A 118 5.28 15.01 -8.00
CA LEU A 118 6.42 15.68 -8.60
C LEU A 118 7.66 14.87 -8.25
N GLY A 119 7.96 13.85 -9.05
CA GLY A 119 9.18 13.07 -8.92
C GLY A 119 9.04 11.80 -8.08
N SER A 120 10.17 11.14 -7.82
CA SER A 120 10.18 9.80 -7.22
C SER A 120 9.95 9.79 -5.71
N TYR A 121 10.09 10.94 -5.03
CA TYR A 121 10.01 11.03 -3.57
C TYR A 121 8.98 12.03 -3.06
N ASP A 122 8.52 12.96 -3.90
CA ASP A 122 7.67 14.05 -3.42
C ASP A 122 6.20 13.78 -3.67
N ARG A 123 5.38 14.35 -2.79
CA ARG A 123 3.92 14.33 -2.87
C ARG A 123 3.46 15.73 -3.22
N SER A 124 2.49 15.85 -4.12
CA SER A 124 1.93 17.16 -4.49
C SER A 124 1.44 17.92 -3.25
N VAL A 125 1.99 19.11 -3.02
CA VAL A 125 1.58 19.99 -1.92
C VAL A 125 0.37 20.88 -2.28
N GLY A 126 0.00 20.95 -3.57
CA GLY A 126 -1.02 21.89 -4.05
C GLY A 126 -2.46 21.45 -3.80
N PHE A 127 -2.72 20.14 -3.78
CA PHE A 127 -4.07 19.60 -3.58
C PHE A 127 -4.27 19.08 -2.15
N SER A 128 -3.25 18.44 -1.58
CA SER A 128 -3.27 17.85 -0.22
C SER A 128 -3.62 18.89 0.87
N GLY A 129 -3.17 20.14 0.73
CA GLY A 129 -3.46 21.22 1.70
C GLY A 129 -4.85 21.86 1.62
N VAL A 130 -5.69 21.50 0.64
CA VAL A 130 -7.01 22.14 0.40
C VAL A 130 -8.17 21.13 0.52
N VAL A 131 -7.88 19.84 0.74
CA VAL A 131 -8.91 18.81 0.97
C VAL A 131 -9.32 18.83 2.45
N GLY A 132 -10.62 18.78 2.73
CA GLY A 132 -11.13 18.65 4.10
C GLY A 132 -10.69 17.36 4.79
N ASN A 133 -10.86 17.27 6.12
CA ASN A 133 -10.57 16.03 6.86
C ASN A 133 -11.55 14.93 6.47
N PHE A 134 -11.11 14.03 5.58
CA PHE A 134 -11.81 12.80 5.24
C PHE A 134 -10.94 11.59 5.61
N PHE A 135 -11.58 10.47 5.94
CA PHE A 135 -10.86 9.21 6.09
C PHE A 135 -10.24 8.82 4.74
N ALA A 136 -8.93 8.60 4.75
CA ALA A 136 -8.16 8.24 3.56
C ALA A 136 -7.22 7.07 3.90
N TYR A 137 -6.74 6.41 2.84
CA TYR A 137 -5.78 5.33 2.99
C TYR A 137 -4.52 5.82 3.70
N ASP A 138 -4.11 5.11 4.74
CA ASP A 138 -2.86 5.34 5.46
C ASP A 138 -1.88 4.15 5.30
N ALA A 139 -0.62 4.48 5.05
CA ALA A 139 0.47 3.51 5.00
C ALA A 139 0.98 3.14 6.40
N ASP A 140 0.64 3.95 7.40
CA ASP A 140 0.98 3.75 8.80
C ASP A 140 -0.23 3.20 9.59
N PRO A 141 -0.02 2.71 10.83
CA PRO A 141 -1.13 2.33 11.69
C PRO A 141 -2.02 3.53 11.97
N TYR A 142 -3.33 3.32 12.08
CA TYR A 142 -4.19 4.39 12.59
C TYR A 142 -3.72 4.82 13.97
N GLY A 143 -3.54 6.13 14.14
CA GLY A 143 -3.26 6.72 15.44
C GLY A 143 -4.34 6.30 16.43
N ASN A 144 -3.95 6.02 17.67
CA ASN A 144 -4.87 5.69 18.74
C ASN A 144 -5.70 6.94 19.08
N SER A 145 -6.72 7.19 18.27
CA SER A 145 -7.67 8.26 18.49
C SER A 145 -8.70 7.69 19.46
N ASP A 146 -8.86 8.30 20.63
CA ASP A 146 -9.88 7.94 21.65
C ASP A 146 -11.33 8.15 21.17
N ASN A 147 -11.60 8.08 19.87
CA ASN A 147 -12.84 8.49 19.24
C ASN A 147 -13.21 7.59 18.04
N ASP A 148 -13.10 6.28 18.25
CA ASP A 148 -13.69 5.25 17.38
C ASP A 148 -14.91 4.63 18.11
N THR A 149 -15.97 5.44 18.25
CA THR A 149 -17.33 5.02 18.60
C THR A 149 -18.32 5.67 17.66
#